data_AF-A0A8D8PDV0-F1
#
_entry.id   AF-A0A8D8PDV0-F1
#
_cell.length_a   1.000
_cell.length_b   1.000
_cell.length_c   1.000
_cell.angle_alpha   90.00
_cell.angle_beta   90.00
_cell.angle_gamma   90.00
#
_symmetry.space_group_name_H-M   'P 1'
#
loop_
_entity.id
_entity.type
_entity.pdbx_description
1 polymer ?
#
loop_
_entity_poly.entity_id
_entity_poly.type
_entity_poly.pdbx_seq_one_letter_code
_entity_poly.pdbx_strand_id
1 'polypeptide(L)'
;NIHGGQPADLCTGPFFWGCERAGNPTNIVNPIKSARVRTVESFNFKFGKLEVRAKMPTGDWLWPAVWLLPKRQVYGSWPASGEIDLVESRGNLDYRVNGVHIGVEQVGSTLHF
;
A
#
# COMPACT_ATOMS: atom_id res chain seq x y z
N ASN A 1 5.65 10.17 -5.89
CA ASN A 1 5.57 10.81 -4.56
C ASN A 1 5.84 9.75 -3.50
N ILE A 2 7.08 9.65 -3.01
CA ILE A 2 7.50 8.64 -2.03
C ILE A 2 6.90 8.88 -0.62
N HIS A 3 6.40 10.09 -0.36
CA HIS A 3 5.87 10.52 0.94
C HIS A 3 4.36 10.38 1.07
N GLY A 4 3.64 10.00 0.02
CA GLY A 4 2.17 9.99 0.01
C GLY A 4 1.66 11.31 -0.55
N GLY A 5 0.77 11.22 -1.53
CA GLY A 5 0.45 12.34 -2.43
C GLY A 5 -0.91 12.96 -2.25
N GLN A 6 -1.67 12.59 -1.21
CA GLN A 6 -3.05 13.03 -1.08
C GLN A 6 -3.41 13.56 0.31
N PRO A 7 -4.39 14.49 0.40
CA PRO A 7 -4.96 14.99 1.65
C PRO A 7 -5.41 13.89 2.62
N ALA A 8 -5.69 12.68 2.11
CA ALA A 8 -6.05 11.51 2.89
C ALA A 8 -4.96 11.03 3.85
N ASP A 9 -3.69 11.31 3.55
CA ASP A 9 -2.53 10.94 4.39
C ASP A 9 -2.16 12.03 5.42
N LEU A 10 -2.84 13.19 5.40
CA LEU A 10 -2.54 14.34 6.25
C LEU A 10 -3.39 14.34 7.53
N CYS A 11 -2.72 14.41 8.68
CA CYS A 11 -3.34 14.61 9.99
C CYS A 11 -3.95 16.01 10.09
N THR A 12 -5.16 16.14 10.64
CA THR A 12 -5.72 17.45 10.98
C THR A 12 -5.45 17.81 12.45
N GLY A 13 -5.15 16.82 13.30
CA GLY A 13 -4.74 17.01 14.69
C GLY A 13 -3.57 16.09 15.06
N PRO A 14 -2.32 16.57 15.07
CA PRO A 14 -1.19 15.81 15.57
C PRO A 14 -1.12 15.91 17.10
N PHE A 15 -1.33 14.80 17.80
CA PHE A 15 -1.27 14.68 19.26
C PHE A 15 -0.12 13.76 19.70
N PHE A 16 0.28 13.82 20.98
CA PHE A 16 1.38 12.99 21.49
C PHE A 16 1.06 11.49 21.51
N TRP A 17 -0.22 11.11 21.47
CA TRP A 17 -0.69 9.72 21.36
C TRP A 17 -1.02 9.30 19.92
N GLY A 18 -0.86 10.19 18.93
CA GLY A 18 -1.04 9.85 17.53
C GLY A 18 -1.73 10.92 16.69
N CYS A 19 -2.23 10.48 15.54
CA CYS A 19 -2.85 11.32 14.53
C CYS A 19 -4.38 11.22 14.60
N GLU A 20 -5.05 12.35 14.74
CA GLU A 20 -6.51 12.45 14.60
C GLU A 20 -6.87 13.19 13.30
N ARG A 21 -8.02 12.82 12.72
CA ARG A 21 -8.58 13.44 11.53
C ARG A 21 -10.03 13.83 11.78
N ALA A 22 -10.33 15.12 11.64
CA ALA A 22 -11.67 15.69 11.70
C ALA A 22 -12.08 16.14 10.29
N GLY A 23 -13.32 15.81 9.90
CA GLY A 23 -13.86 16.18 8.60
C GLY A 23 -14.41 17.60 8.59
N ASN A 24 -14.60 18.14 7.40
CA ASN A 24 -15.34 19.38 7.17
C ASN A 24 -16.23 19.22 5.92
N PRO A 25 -17.14 20.18 5.60
CA PRO A 25 -18.06 20.07 4.47
C PRO A 25 -17.40 19.86 3.10
N THR A 26 -16.12 20.23 2.94
CA THR A 26 -15.33 20.06 1.71
C THR A 26 -14.32 18.92 1.75
N ASN A 27 -14.12 18.32 2.93
CA ASN A 27 -13.12 17.26 3.16
C ASN A 27 -13.69 16.25 4.16
N ILE A 28 -14.43 15.28 3.63
CA ILE A 28 -15.08 14.22 4.40
C ILE A 28 -14.02 13.18 4.81
N VAL A 29 -14.03 12.76 6.08
CA VAL A 29 -13.11 11.72 6.56
C VAL A 29 -13.47 10.38 5.91
N ASN A 30 -12.44 9.68 5.42
CA ASN A 30 -12.60 8.35 4.85
C ASN A 30 -13.30 7.42 5.88
N PRO A 31 -14.34 6.67 5.48
CA PRO A 31 -15.06 5.79 6.40
C PRO A 31 -14.22 4.59 6.85
N ILE A 32 -13.11 4.32 6.16
CA ILE A 32 -12.19 3.21 6.44
C ILE A 32 -10.85 3.75 6.93
N LYS A 33 -10.34 3.15 8.00
CA LYS A 33 -8.98 3.36 8.51
C LYS A 33 -8.13 2.14 8.18
N SER A 34 -6.96 2.38 7.59
CA SER A 34 -5.95 1.36 7.28
C SER A 34 -4.57 1.87 7.67
N ALA A 35 -3.54 1.03 7.52
CA ALA A 35 -2.16 1.38 7.83
C ALA A 35 -1.24 1.13 6.63
N ARG A 36 -0.25 2.01 6.46
CA ARG A 36 0.85 1.85 5.52
C ARG A 36 2.15 2.17 6.23
N VAL A 37 2.95 1.15 6.50
CA VAL A 37 4.28 1.29 7.11
C VAL A 37 5.32 1.33 6.01
N ARG A 38 6.28 2.26 6.09
CA ARG A 38 7.31 2.45 5.06
C ARG A 38 8.67 2.68 5.68
N THR A 39 9.71 2.26 4.99
CA THR A 39 11.11 2.44 5.43
C THR A 39 11.79 3.63 4.79
N VAL A 40 11.04 4.56 4.17
CA VAL A 40 11.58 5.64 3.32
C VAL A 40 12.76 6.34 3.97
N GLU A 41 12.67 6.70 5.26
CA GLU A 41 13.74 7.39 5.99
C GLU A 41 14.58 6.49 6.90
N SER A 42 14.21 5.23 7.10
CA SER A 42 14.89 4.34 8.05
C SER A 42 15.78 3.28 7.39
N PHE A 43 15.41 2.78 6.22
CA PHE A 43 16.13 1.69 5.56
C PHE A 43 15.91 1.67 4.05
N ASN A 44 17.02 1.52 3.32
CA ASN A 44 17.04 1.21 1.90
C ASN A 44 18.17 0.21 1.64
N PHE A 45 18.00 -0.62 0.61
CA PHE A 45 18.98 -1.62 0.22
C PHE A 45 19.13 -1.67 -1.29
N LYS A 46 20.27 -2.17 -1.74
CA LYS A 46 20.55 -2.44 -3.15
C LYS A 46 21.06 -3.87 -3.26
N PHE A 47 20.33 -4.68 -4.01
CA PHE A 47 20.57 -6.13 -4.16
C PHE A 47 20.37 -6.92 -2.86
N GLY A 48 20.45 -8.24 -2.97
CA GLY A 48 20.27 -9.16 -1.86
C GLY A 48 18.91 -9.84 -1.85
N LYS A 49 18.59 -10.47 -0.71
CA LYS A 49 17.34 -11.21 -0.51
C LYS A 49 16.51 -10.52 0.56
N LEU A 50 15.28 -10.14 0.21
CA LEU A 50 14.27 -9.69 1.15
C LEU A 50 13.27 -10.82 1.35
N GLU A 51 13.01 -11.18 2.60
CA GLU A 51 12.00 -12.17 2.97
C GLU A 51 10.96 -11.51 3.87
N VAL A 52 9.68 -11.71 3.53
CA VAL A 52 8.55 -11.23 4.32
C VAL A 52 7.66 -12.41 4.62
N ARG A 53 7.39 -12.64 5.91
CA ARG A 53 6.42 -13.63 6.37
C ARG A 53 5.22 -12.91 6.95
N ALA A 54 4.09 -12.99 6.26
CA ALA A 54 2.84 -12.35 6.66
C ALA A 54 1.64 -13.28 6.40
N LYS A 55 0.59 -13.13 7.22
CA LYS A 55 -0.74 -13.69 6.94
C LYS A 55 -1.60 -12.58 6.37
N MET A 56 -2.10 -12.76 5.16
CA MET A 56 -2.96 -11.76 4.53
C MET A 56 -4.34 -11.70 5.22
N PRO A 57 -4.90 -10.50 5.43
CA PRO A 57 -6.22 -10.36 6.00
C PRO A 57 -7.28 -10.88 5.03
N THR A 58 -8.36 -11.43 5.59
CA THR A 58 -9.56 -11.85 4.86
C THR A 58 -10.72 -10.95 5.23
N GLY A 59 -11.56 -10.63 4.25
CA GLY A 59 -12.65 -9.68 4.37
C GLY A 59 -12.91 -9.00 3.03
N ASP A 60 -14.16 -8.57 2.85
CA ASP A 60 -14.57 -7.97 1.59
C ASP A 60 -13.87 -6.63 1.36
N TRP A 61 -13.45 -6.40 0.11
CA TRP A 61 -12.82 -5.15 -0.34
C TRP A 61 -11.44 -4.86 0.26
N LEU A 62 -10.83 -5.83 0.93
CA LEU A 62 -9.44 -5.71 1.39
C LEU A 62 -8.46 -5.96 0.25
N TRP A 63 -7.42 -5.15 0.18
CA TRP A 63 -6.31 -5.26 -0.76
C TRP A 63 -4.97 -5.09 -0.01
N PRO A 64 -4.46 -6.14 0.63
CA PRO A 64 -3.13 -6.11 1.22
C PRO A 64 -2.04 -6.11 0.14
N ALA A 65 -0.95 -5.40 0.39
CA ALA A 65 0.20 -5.35 -0.51
C ALA A 65 1.52 -5.28 0.26
N VAL A 66 2.55 -5.91 -0.30
CA VAL A 66 3.95 -5.77 0.09
C VAL A 66 4.73 -5.46 -1.18
N TRP A 67 5.34 -4.28 -1.21
CA TRP A 67 5.92 -3.72 -2.42
C TRP A 67 7.11 -2.83 -2.09
N LEU A 68 7.97 -2.59 -3.08
CA LEU A 68 9.19 -1.82 -2.97
C LEU A 68 9.18 -0.67 -3.98
N LEU A 69 9.64 0.49 -3.52
CA LEU A 69 9.90 1.67 -4.35
C LEU A 69 11.38 2.07 -4.27
N PRO A 70 11.91 2.72 -5.32
CA PRO A 70 13.28 3.24 -5.30
C PRO A 70 13.41 4.38 -4.29
N LYS A 71 14.54 4.44 -3.56
CA LYS A 71 14.85 5.57 -2.65
C LYS A 71 14.99 6.90 -3.42
N ARG A 72 15.39 6.86 -4.69
CA ARG A 72 15.57 8.03 -5.55
C ARG A 72 14.93 7.80 -6.91
N GLN A 73 14.24 8.82 -7.44
CA GLN A 73 13.60 8.77 -8.75
C GLN A 73 14.57 9.17 -9.87
N VAL A 74 15.61 8.36 -10.10
CA VAL A 74 16.71 8.67 -11.02
C VAL A 74 16.26 8.74 -12.49
N TYR A 75 15.25 7.96 -12.86
CA TYR A 75 14.78 7.83 -14.25
C TYR A 75 13.47 8.58 -14.51
N GLY A 76 13.04 9.45 -13.59
CA GLY A 76 11.80 10.21 -13.69
C GLY A 76 10.70 9.71 -12.76
N SER A 77 9.48 10.24 -12.92
CA SER A 77 8.33 9.85 -12.09
C SER A 77 7.96 8.39 -12.26
N TRP A 78 7.17 7.85 -11.33
CA TRP A 78 6.57 6.53 -11.50
C TRP A 78 5.82 6.42 -12.85
N PRO A 79 5.93 5.30 -13.58
CA PRO A 79 6.65 4.07 -13.23
C PRO A 79 8.13 4.06 -13.64
N ALA A 80 8.62 5.07 -14.35
CA ALA A 80 9.95 5.05 -14.99
C ALA A 80 11.13 4.76 -14.03
N SER A 81 11.02 5.13 -12.75
CA SER A 81 12.05 4.82 -11.73
C SER A 81 11.93 3.43 -11.09
N GLY A 82 10.87 2.68 -11.37
CA GLY A 82 10.66 1.32 -10.91
C GLY A 82 9.67 1.17 -9.75
N GLU A 83 9.03 0.00 -9.70
CA GLU A 83 8.26 -0.55 -8.58
C GLU A 83 8.34 -2.08 -8.63
N ILE A 84 8.46 -2.71 -7.45
CA ILE A 84 8.46 -4.17 -7.33
C ILE A 84 7.36 -4.58 -6.35
N ASP A 85 6.29 -5.17 -6.87
CA ASP A 85 5.22 -5.73 -6.06
C ASP A 85 5.56 -7.17 -5.73
N LEU A 86 5.97 -7.42 -4.48
CA LEU A 86 6.27 -8.77 -4.01
C LEU A 86 4.99 -9.58 -3.86
N VAL A 87 3.95 -8.95 -3.32
CA VAL A 87 2.62 -9.54 -3.13
C VAL A 87 1.57 -8.46 -3.25
N GLU A 88 0.55 -8.71 -4.06
CA GLU A 88 -0.76 -8.10 -4.00
C GLU A 88 -1.82 -9.20 -3.98
N SER A 89 -2.86 -9.08 -3.16
CA SER A 89 -3.97 -10.03 -3.16
C SER A 89 -5.30 -9.37 -2.83
N ARG A 90 -6.39 -10.14 -2.94
CA ARG A 90 -7.73 -9.74 -2.52
C ARG A 90 -8.10 -10.48 -1.24
N GLY A 91 -8.79 -9.80 -0.32
CA GLY A 91 -9.25 -10.42 0.93
C GLY A 91 -10.59 -11.15 0.84
N ASN A 92 -11.32 -11.01 -0.27
CA ASN A 92 -12.64 -11.60 -0.43
C ASN A 92 -12.59 -13.14 -0.45
N LEU A 93 -13.45 -13.79 0.34
CA LEU A 93 -13.53 -15.25 0.44
C LEU A 93 -14.17 -15.91 -0.78
N ASP A 94 -15.11 -15.24 -1.44
CA ASP A 94 -15.69 -15.65 -2.73
C ASP A 94 -15.69 -14.46 -3.69
N TYR A 95 -14.61 -14.30 -4.44
CA TYR A 95 -14.53 -13.30 -5.50
C TYR A 95 -14.10 -13.93 -6.80
N ARG A 96 -15.02 -13.95 -7.76
CA ARG A 96 -14.83 -14.59 -9.06
C ARG A 96 -14.93 -13.60 -10.21
N VAL A 97 -14.02 -13.74 -11.17
CA VAL A 97 -14.07 -13.04 -12.46
C VAL A 97 -13.95 -14.09 -13.56
N ASN A 98 -14.92 -14.12 -14.47
CA ASN A 98 -15.01 -15.14 -15.54
C ASN A 98 -14.93 -16.59 -15.02
N GLY A 99 -15.52 -16.87 -13.86
CA GLY A 99 -15.52 -18.19 -13.23
C GLY A 99 -14.23 -18.55 -12.48
N VAL A 100 -13.18 -17.74 -12.57
CA VAL A 100 -11.92 -17.94 -11.85
C VAL A 100 -12.01 -17.28 -10.49
N HIS A 101 -11.63 -17.99 -9.43
CA HIS A 101 -11.57 -17.46 -8.08
C HIS A 101 -10.29 -16.61 -7.90
N ILE A 102 -10.47 -15.29 -7.78
CA ILE A 102 -9.39 -14.29 -7.68
C ILE A 102 -9.38 -13.58 -6.31
N GLY A 103 -10.10 -14.15 -5.34
CA GLY A 103 -10.13 -13.70 -3.94
C GLY A 103 -8.87 -14.09 -3.18
N VAL A 104 -9.05 -14.62 -1.97
CA VAL A 104 -7.96 -15.05 -1.07
C VAL A 104 -7.07 -16.17 -1.61
N GLU A 105 -7.44 -16.81 -2.72
CA GLU A 105 -6.72 -17.95 -3.30
C GLU A 105 -5.65 -17.52 -4.32
N GLN A 106 -5.61 -16.24 -4.69
CA GLN A 106 -4.65 -15.73 -5.65
C GLN A 106 -3.76 -14.65 -5.04
N VAL A 107 -2.49 -14.69 -5.43
CA VAL A 107 -1.51 -13.64 -5.17
C VAL A 107 -0.90 -13.22 -6.50
N GLY A 108 -0.79 -11.91 -6.72
CA GLY A 108 -0.10 -11.30 -7.84
C GLY A 108 1.26 -10.74 -7.41
N SER A 109 2.18 -10.68 -8.38
CA SER A 109 3.46 -9.98 -8.29
C SER A 109 3.73 -9.32 -9.64
N THR A 110 4.23 -8.10 -9.61
CA THR A 110 4.37 -7.25 -10.80
C THR A 110 5.65 -6.43 -10.70
N LEU A 111 6.27 -6.15 -11.85
CA LEU A 111 7.33 -5.16 -12.00
C LEU A 111 6.79 -4.01 -12.87
N HIS A 112 6.92 -2.78 -12.38
CA HIS A 112 6.61 -1.58 -13.18
C HIS A 112 7.91 -0.86 -13.52
N PHE A 113 8.07 -0.47 -14.78
CA PHE A 113 9.24 0.23 -15.31
C PHE A 113 8.88 1.03 -16.55
#